data_AF-A0A6I6AGZ8-F1
#
_entry.id   AF-A0A6I6AGZ8-F1
#
_cell.length_a   1.000
_cell.length_b   1.000
_cell.length_c   1.000
_cell.angle_alpha   90.00
_cell.angle_beta   90.00
_cell.angle_gamma   90.00
#
_symmetry.space_group_name_H-M   'P 1'
#
loop_
_entity.id
_entity.type
_entity.pdbx_description
1 polymer ?
#
loop_
_entity_poly.entity_id
_entity_poly.type
_entity_poly.pdbx_seq_one_letter_code
_entity_poly.pdbx_strand_id
1 'polypeptide(L)'
;MASSSSGFDSDFNESTIAGCARFFSVSERTISYWLAEGCPGERGRYPLPEMVEWAKANKWFKSSDPMLAGGDSDNLERYRGLKADLAEMDLQERRQQMVNLDAIKPAFIGALGHIKNAGEKLDRQFGNEALAILLDAWDQAMEYIANELPDDENATESTS
;
A
#
# COMPACT_ATOMS: atom_id res chain seq x y z
N MET A 1 -20.22 10.17 37.59
CA MET A 1 -19.51 9.19 38.42
C MET A 1 -19.27 7.97 37.56
N ALA A 2 -18.01 7.61 37.35
CA ALA A 2 -17.59 6.54 36.46
C ALA A 2 -17.92 5.16 37.08
N SER A 3 -18.65 4.33 36.34
CA SER A 3 -18.81 2.91 36.68
C SER A 3 -17.64 2.14 36.11
N SER A 4 -16.65 1.88 36.95
CA SER A 4 -15.49 1.05 36.61
C SER A 4 -15.90 -0.40 36.45
N SER A 5 -15.65 -0.92 35.25
CA SER A 5 -15.63 -2.33 34.88
C SER A 5 -14.61 -3.09 35.74
N SER A 6 -15.07 -4.00 36.59
CA SER A 6 -14.25 -5.04 37.23
C SER A 6 -14.90 -6.40 36.99
N GLY A 7 -14.48 -7.08 35.93
CA GLY A 7 -14.98 -8.41 35.56
C GLY A 7 -13.95 -9.19 34.75
N PHE A 8 -12.67 -9.08 35.12
CA PHE A 8 -11.56 -9.68 34.37
C PHE A 8 -10.60 -10.38 35.33
N ASP A 9 -11.07 -11.26 36.23
CA ASP A 9 -10.16 -11.93 37.18
C ASP A 9 -10.69 -13.26 37.78
N SER A 10 -11.12 -14.20 36.93
CA SER A 10 -11.22 -15.64 37.29
C SER A 10 -11.41 -16.58 36.09
N ASP A 11 -11.94 -16.10 34.96
CA ASP A 11 -12.42 -16.93 33.84
C ASP A 11 -11.37 -17.30 32.79
N PHE A 12 -10.09 -16.97 33.00
CA PHE A 12 -9.05 -17.25 32.01
C PHE A 12 -8.61 -18.72 32.00
N ASN A 13 -8.89 -19.46 33.07
CA ASN A 13 -8.41 -20.83 33.24
C ASN A 13 -9.40 -21.88 32.74
N GLU A 14 -10.71 -21.61 32.83
CA GLU A 14 -11.76 -22.50 32.35
C GLU A 14 -12.87 -21.65 31.73
N SER A 15 -12.96 -21.68 30.40
CA SER A 15 -13.99 -20.93 29.67
C SER A 15 -15.15 -21.83 29.26
N THR A 16 -16.20 -21.29 28.66
CA THR A 16 -17.25 -22.06 27.96
C THR A 16 -16.90 -22.20 26.47
N ILE A 17 -17.56 -23.08 25.70
CA ILE A 17 -17.35 -23.17 24.24
C ILE A 17 -17.50 -21.78 23.58
N ALA A 18 -18.55 -21.04 23.94
CA ALA A 18 -18.81 -19.69 23.45
C ALA A 18 -17.72 -18.68 23.88
N GLY A 19 -17.11 -18.89 25.05
CA GLY A 19 -15.96 -18.11 25.51
C GLY A 19 -14.70 -18.42 24.70
N CYS A 20 -14.39 -19.69 24.47
CA CYS A 20 -13.28 -20.12 23.63
C CYS A 20 -13.43 -19.64 22.19
N ALA A 21 -14.62 -19.77 21.60
CA ALA A 21 -14.91 -19.32 20.24
C ALA A 21 -14.61 -17.82 20.06
N ARG A 22 -15.05 -16.99 21.03
CA ARG A 22 -14.73 -15.55 21.05
C ARG A 22 -13.24 -15.29 21.23
N PHE A 23 -12.58 -16.00 22.14
CA PHE A 23 -11.15 -15.84 22.42
C PHE A 23 -10.28 -16.16 21.19
N PHE A 24 -10.57 -17.28 20.51
CA PHE A 24 -9.85 -17.72 19.32
C PHE A 24 -10.35 -17.06 18.02
N SER A 25 -11.39 -16.22 18.09
CA SER A 25 -12.05 -15.60 16.93
C SER A 25 -12.50 -16.61 15.86
N VAL A 26 -13.02 -17.76 16.29
CA VAL A 26 -13.54 -18.83 15.43
C VAL A 26 -14.97 -19.20 15.79
N SER A 27 -15.63 -19.99 14.95
CA SER A 27 -16.98 -20.49 15.26
C SER A 27 -16.96 -21.54 16.37
N GLU A 28 -18.04 -21.67 17.15
CA GLU A 28 -18.20 -22.76 18.14
C GLU A 28 -18.12 -24.16 17.51
N ARG A 29 -18.51 -24.26 16.23
CA ARG A 29 -18.37 -25.47 15.42
C ARG A 29 -16.90 -25.81 15.18
N THR A 30 -16.05 -24.81 14.96
CA THR A 30 -14.60 -24.98 14.81
C THR A 30 -13.97 -25.51 16.09
N ILE A 31 -14.40 -24.98 17.25
CA ILE A 31 -13.96 -25.48 18.56
C ILE A 31 -14.40 -26.93 18.77
N SER A 32 -15.64 -27.26 18.43
CA SER A 32 -16.15 -28.65 18.51
C SER A 32 -15.35 -29.61 17.63
N TYR A 33 -14.92 -29.15 16.45
CA TYR A 33 -14.05 -29.91 15.57
C TYR A 33 -12.66 -30.11 16.16
N TRP A 34 -12.07 -29.08 16.78
CA TRP A 34 -10.77 -29.20 17.45
C TRP A 34 -10.80 -30.21 18.59
N LEU A 35 -11.87 -30.23 19.39
CA LEU A 35 -12.06 -31.23 20.45
C LEU A 35 -12.11 -32.67 19.88
N ALA A 36 -12.76 -32.87 18.74
CA ALA A 36 -12.79 -34.16 18.04
C ALA A 36 -11.40 -34.58 17.49
N GLU A 37 -10.52 -33.62 17.22
CA GLU A 37 -9.13 -33.85 16.79
C GLU A 37 -8.13 -33.99 17.95
N GLY A 38 -8.60 -33.96 19.20
CA GLY A 38 -7.77 -34.12 20.40
C GLY A 38 -7.30 -32.82 21.03
N CYS A 39 -7.97 -31.70 20.79
CA CYS A 39 -7.75 -30.46 21.54
C CYS A 39 -8.15 -30.64 23.02
N PRO A 40 -7.34 -30.16 23.99
CA PRO A 40 -7.64 -30.27 25.41
C PRO A 40 -8.96 -29.57 25.77
N GLY A 41 -9.91 -30.30 26.35
CA GLY A 41 -11.17 -29.74 26.83
C GLY A 41 -12.30 -30.76 26.84
N GLU A 42 -13.20 -30.62 27.80
CA GLU A 42 -14.38 -31.47 27.95
C GLU A 42 -15.63 -30.61 28.15
N ARG A 43 -16.81 -31.21 28.02
CA ARG A 43 -18.08 -30.49 28.11
C ARG A 43 -18.20 -29.82 29.48
N GLY A 44 -18.11 -28.48 29.48
CA GLY A 44 -18.19 -27.65 30.69
C GLY A 44 -16.84 -27.26 31.29
N ARG A 45 -15.71 -27.73 30.72
CA ARG A 45 -14.36 -27.39 31.17
C ARG A 45 -13.42 -27.21 29.98
N TYR A 46 -13.06 -25.96 29.68
CA TYR A 46 -12.20 -25.63 28.55
C TYR A 46 -10.95 -24.87 29.02
N PRO A 47 -9.80 -25.58 29.21
CA PRO A 47 -8.57 -24.96 29.65
C PRO A 47 -7.94 -24.13 28.53
N LEU A 48 -8.23 -22.83 28.51
CA LEU A 48 -7.75 -21.92 27.47
C LEU A 48 -6.22 -21.98 27.26
N PRO A 49 -5.36 -22.02 28.31
CA PRO A 49 -3.92 -22.12 28.11
C PRO A 49 -3.48 -23.39 27.37
N GLU A 50 -4.07 -24.54 27.72
CA GLU A 50 -3.75 -25.82 27.07
C GLU A 50 -4.30 -25.89 25.65
N MET A 51 -5.50 -25.33 25.42
CA MET A 51 -6.07 -25.18 24.09
C MET A 51 -5.21 -24.28 23.20
N VAL A 52 -4.63 -23.21 23.75
CA VAL A 52 -3.69 -22.32 23.04
C VAL A 52 -2.43 -23.07 22.64
N GLU A 53 -1.83 -23.84 23.54
CA GLU A 53 -0.62 -24.62 23.21
C GLU A 53 -0.89 -25.70 22.16
N TRP A 54 -2.05 -26.38 22.28
CA TRP A 54 -2.48 -27.33 21.26
C TRP A 54 -2.75 -26.64 19.91
N ALA A 55 -3.44 -25.49 19.92
CA ALA A 55 -3.77 -24.74 18.72
C ALA A 55 -2.50 -24.19 18.05
N LYS A 56 -1.52 -23.71 18.82
CA LYS A 56 -0.18 -23.40 18.32
C LYS A 56 0.36 -24.60 17.55
N ALA A 57 0.57 -25.73 18.21
CA ALA A 57 1.21 -26.89 17.61
C ALA A 57 0.48 -27.48 16.40
N ASN A 58 -0.87 -27.44 16.38
CA ASN A 58 -1.66 -28.19 15.39
C ASN A 58 -2.34 -27.32 14.34
N LYS A 59 -2.67 -26.07 14.66
CA LYS A 59 -3.49 -25.19 13.82
C LYS A 59 -2.75 -23.92 13.39
N TRP A 60 -2.06 -23.24 14.29
CA TRP A 60 -1.38 -21.97 13.98
C TRP A 60 0.05 -22.15 13.45
N PHE A 61 0.74 -23.24 13.79
CA PHE A 61 1.98 -23.64 13.11
C PHE A 61 1.73 -24.16 11.67
N LYS A 62 0.46 -24.20 11.22
CA LYS A 62 0.07 -24.45 9.83
C LYS A 62 -0.46 -23.18 9.14
N SER A 63 0.25 -22.08 9.38
CA SER A 63 0.18 -20.76 8.74
C SER A 63 -0.88 -19.79 9.29
N SER A 64 -0.41 -18.60 9.66
CA SER A 64 -1.18 -17.36 9.56
C SER A 64 -0.62 -16.40 8.51
N ASP A 65 0.28 -16.89 7.65
CA ASP A 65 0.44 -16.39 6.29
C ASP A 65 0.78 -17.58 5.39
N PRO A 66 -0.14 -18.04 4.51
CA PRO A 66 0.12 -19.13 3.56
C PRO A 66 1.31 -18.88 2.64
N MET A 67 1.85 -17.65 2.57
CA MET A 67 3.10 -17.37 1.87
C MET A 67 4.36 -17.69 2.67
N LEU A 68 4.34 -17.85 3.99
CA LEU A 68 5.57 -17.99 4.79
C LEU A 68 5.83 -19.39 5.35
N ALA A 69 4.90 -20.33 5.18
CA ALA A 69 5.02 -21.67 5.73
C ALA A 69 5.34 -22.72 4.66
N GLY A 70 6.53 -22.63 4.04
CA GLY A 70 7.18 -23.79 3.43
C GLY A 70 7.71 -23.63 2.01
N GLY A 71 9.03 -23.79 1.88
CA GLY A 71 9.73 -24.18 0.66
C GLY A 71 10.35 -23.03 -0.11
N ASP A 72 11.63 -23.17 -0.47
CA ASP A 72 12.34 -22.38 -1.49
C ASP A 72 11.60 -22.44 -2.83
N SER A 73 10.52 -21.67 -2.92
CA SER A 73 9.69 -21.55 -4.10
C SER A 73 9.92 -20.16 -4.67
N ASP A 74 10.38 -20.09 -5.91
CA ASP A 74 10.64 -18.88 -6.70
C ASP A 74 9.55 -17.79 -6.56
N ASN A 75 8.30 -18.20 -6.29
CA ASN A 75 7.16 -17.31 -6.05
C ASN A 75 7.26 -16.48 -4.75
N LEU A 76 7.92 -17.00 -3.71
CA LEU A 76 8.13 -16.33 -2.43
C LEU A 76 9.17 -15.22 -2.53
N GLU A 77 10.22 -15.46 -3.30
CA GLU A 77 11.24 -14.45 -3.58
C GLU A 77 10.67 -13.33 -4.45
N ARG A 78 9.89 -13.67 -5.48
CA ARG A 78 9.16 -12.68 -6.29
C ARG A 78 8.23 -11.80 -5.45
N TYR A 79 7.49 -12.39 -4.50
CA TYR A 79 6.61 -11.62 -3.62
C TYR A 79 7.37 -10.70 -2.67
N ARG A 80 8.52 -11.14 -2.14
CA ARG A 80 9.40 -10.28 -1.34
C ARG A 80 9.99 -9.13 -2.16
N GLY A 81 10.35 -9.39 -3.42
CA GLY A 81 10.78 -8.37 -4.38
C GLY A 81 9.70 -7.32 -4.61
N LEU A 82 8.51 -7.73 -5.03
CA LEU A 82 7.38 -6.81 -5.27
C LEU A 82 7.02 -5.95 -4.05
N LYS A 83 7.12 -6.53 -2.84
CA LYS A 83 6.88 -5.78 -1.59
C LYS A 83 8.00 -4.78 -1.28
N ALA A 84 9.26 -5.12 -1.60
CA ALA A 84 10.38 -4.21 -1.48
C ALA A 84 10.26 -3.05 -2.47
N ASP A 85 9.88 -3.34 -3.72
CA ASP A 85 9.66 -2.33 -4.78
C ASP A 85 8.55 -1.36 -4.37
N LEU A 86 7.44 -1.88 -3.81
CA LEU A 86 6.34 -1.05 -3.33
C LEU A 86 6.75 -0.14 -2.17
N ALA A 87 7.58 -0.65 -1.24
CA ALA A 87 8.12 0.15 -0.16
C ALA A 87 9.13 1.22 -0.64
N GLU A 88 9.86 0.94 -1.73
CA GLU A 88 10.74 1.90 -2.38
C GLU A 88 9.95 3.02 -3.06
N MET A 89 8.87 2.69 -3.79
CA MET A 89 7.96 3.68 -4.37
C MET A 89 7.34 4.58 -3.30
N ASP A 90 6.88 4.01 -2.19
CA ASP A 90 6.36 4.78 -1.04
C ASP A 90 7.41 5.74 -0.46
N LEU A 91 8.68 5.32 -0.41
CA LEU A 91 9.79 6.18 0.04
C LEU A 91 10.07 7.31 -0.96
N GLN A 92 10.02 7.05 -2.27
CA GLN A 92 10.19 8.06 -3.30
C GLN A 92 9.04 9.09 -3.28
N GLU A 93 7.81 8.65 -2.99
CA GLU A 93 6.65 9.55 -2.82
C GLU A 93 6.88 10.51 -1.65
N ARG A 94 7.30 9.97 -0.50
CA ARG A 94 7.60 10.77 0.70
C ARG A 94 8.78 11.72 0.50
N ARG A 95 9.71 11.36 -0.37
CA ARG A 95 10.84 12.20 -0.77
C ARG A 95 10.48 13.24 -1.84
N GLN A 96 9.22 13.31 -2.27
CA GLN A 96 8.75 14.21 -3.33
C GLN A 96 9.49 14.01 -4.66
N GLN A 97 9.99 12.79 -4.90
CA GLN A 97 10.70 12.44 -6.13
C GLN A 97 9.76 11.97 -7.23
N MET A 98 8.49 11.70 -6.90
CA MET A 98 7.45 11.37 -7.86
C MET A 98 6.58 12.58 -8.17
N VAL A 99 6.28 12.77 -9.45
CA VAL A 99 5.52 13.90 -9.95
C VAL A 99 4.22 13.41 -10.56
N ASN A 100 3.09 13.92 -10.08
CA ASN A 100 1.80 13.60 -10.66
C ASN A 100 1.60 14.39 -11.95
N LEU A 101 1.84 13.73 -13.09
CA LEU A 101 1.70 14.33 -14.42
C LEU A 101 0.29 14.86 -14.69
N ASP A 102 -0.75 14.21 -14.19
CA ASP A 102 -2.14 14.64 -14.38
C ASP A 102 -2.45 15.94 -13.62
N ALA A 103 -1.76 16.20 -12.52
CA ALA A 103 -1.86 17.45 -11.79
C ALA A 103 -1.00 18.56 -12.45
N ILE A 104 0.16 18.22 -13.01
CA ILE A 104 1.07 19.18 -13.64
C ILE A 104 0.55 19.67 -14.99
N LYS A 105 0.06 18.77 -15.85
CA LYS A 105 -0.44 19.12 -17.20
C LYS A 105 -1.38 20.33 -17.22
N PRO A 106 -2.47 20.38 -16.44
CA PRO A 106 -3.38 21.54 -16.47
C PRO A 106 -2.73 22.82 -15.92
N ALA A 107 -1.88 22.72 -14.89
CA ALA A 107 -1.16 23.87 -14.34
C ALA A 107 -0.16 24.45 -15.37
N PHE A 108 0.55 23.57 -16.06
CA PHE A 108 1.52 23.94 -17.10
C PHE A 108 0.81 24.55 -18.32
N ILE A 109 -0.26 23.94 -18.82
CA ILE A 109 -1.08 24.49 -19.91
C ILE A 109 -1.62 25.88 -19.53
N GLY A 110 -2.08 26.06 -18.29
CA GLY A 110 -2.52 27.36 -17.78
C GLY A 110 -1.41 28.42 -17.82
N ALA A 111 -0.20 28.06 -17.37
CA ALA A 111 0.98 28.93 -17.44
C ALA A 111 1.32 29.33 -18.88
N LEU A 112 1.29 28.38 -19.83
CA LEU A 112 1.53 28.65 -21.25
C LEU A 112 0.49 29.59 -21.86
N GLY A 113 -0.76 29.52 -21.40
CA GLY A 113 -1.81 30.46 -21.78
C GLY A 113 -1.43 31.92 -21.47
N HIS A 114 -0.77 32.18 -20.34
CA HIS A 114 -0.30 33.52 -19.99
C HIS A 114 0.81 34.01 -20.92
N ILE A 115 1.74 33.14 -21.31
CA ILE A 115 2.83 33.45 -22.24
C ILE A 115 2.26 33.79 -23.62
N LYS A 116 1.34 32.98 -24.13
CA LYS A 116 0.65 33.26 -25.40
C LYS A 116 -0.06 34.62 -25.39
N ASN A 117 -0.81 34.90 -24.33
CA ASN A 117 -1.49 36.20 -24.17
C ASN A 117 -0.50 37.38 -24.10
N ALA A 118 0.69 37.18 -23.54
CA ALA A 118 1.74 38.19 -23.54
C ALA A 118 2.30 38.42 -24.96
N GLY A 119 2.51 37.36 -25.74
CA GLY A 119 2.91 37.46 -27.15
C GLY A 119 1.90 38.24 -27.99
N GLU A 120 0.61 37.93 -27.88
CA GLU A 120 -0.44 38.66 -28.58
C GLU A 120 -0.49 40.15 -28.21
N LYS A 121 -0.18 40.50 -26.96
CA LYS A 121 -0.09 41.90 -26.52
C LYS A 121 1.16 42.58 -27.08
N LEU A 122 2.30 41.89 -27.10
CA LEU A 122 3.55 42.40 -27.67
C LEU A 122 3.40 42.72 -29.15
N ASP A 123 2.82 41.79 -29.92
CA ASP A 123 2.56 41.98 -31.35
C ASP A 123 1.67 43.20 -31.61
N ARG A 124 0.57 43.33 -30.85
CA ARG A 124 -0.36 44.47 -31.01
C ARG A 124 0.24 45.82 -30.63
N GLN A 125 1.11 45.88 -29.62
CA GLN A 125 1.61 47.14 -29.07
C GLN A 125 2.94 47.59 -29.67
N PHE A 126 3.79 46.64 -30.03
CA PHE A 126 5.18 46.89 -30.43
C PHE A 126 5.52 46.30 -31.81
N GLY A 127 4.58 45.58 -32.43
CA GLY A 127 4.76 44.99 -33.75
C GLY A 127 5.56 43.69 -33.73
N ASN A 128 5.84 43.21 -34.94
CA ASN A 128 6.35 41.86 -35.17
C ASN A 128 7.77 41.62 -34.61
N GLU A 129 8.63 42.64 -34.56
CA GLU A 129 9.99 42.50 -33.99
C GLU A 129 9.95 42.10 -32.51
N ALA A 130 9.04 42.68 -31.72
CA ALA A 130 8.92 42.35 -30.30
C ALA A 130 8.36 40.93 -30.09
N LEU A 131 7.45 40.50 -30.95
CA LEU A 131 6.94 39.13 -30.94
C LEU A 131 8.05 38.13 -31.32
N ALA A 132 8.87 38.44 -32.31
CA ALA A 132 9.96 37.59 -32.77
C ALA A 132 10.96 37.27 -31.65
N ILE A 133 11.27 38.25 -30.79
CA ILE A 133 12.15 38.04 -29.61
C ILE A 133 11.53 37.02 -28.63
N LEU A 134 10.21 37.10 -28.39
CA LEU A 134 9.53 36.16 -27.50
C LEU A 134 9.51 34.74 -28.09
N LEU A 135 9.28 34.62 -29.39
CA LEU A 135 9.25 33.33 -30.09
C LEU A 135 10.65 32.68 -30.11
N ASP A 136 11.70 33.47 -30.37
CA ASP A 136 13.09 32.97 -30.32
C ASP A 136 13.46 32.47 -28.91
N ALA A 137 13.08 33.20 -27.86
CA ALA A 137 13.28 32.75 -26.48
C ALA A 137 12.46 31.49 -26.15
N TRP A 138 11.27 31.34 -26.72
CA TRP A 138 10.44 30.14 -26.56
C TRP A 138 11.09 28.92 -27.21
N ASP A 139 11.59 29.07 -28.43
CA ASP A 139 12.26 27.99 -29.17
C ASP A 139 13.52 27.53 -28.44
N GLN A 140 14.33 28.46 -27.93
CA GLN A 140 15.50 28.15 -27.10
C GLN A 140 15.12 27.39 -25.81
N ALA A 141 14.01 27.76 -25.17
CA ALA A 141 13.53 27.07 -23.98
C ALA A 141 13.09 25.64 -24.29
N MET A 142 12.42 25.43 -25.43
CA MET A 142 12.00 24.10 -25.89
C MET A 142 13.19 23.22 -26.26
N GLU A 143 14.22 23.77 -26.92
CA GLU A 143 15.46 23.06 -27.21
C GLU A 143 16.20 22.66 -25.93
N TYR A 144 16.28 23.56 -24.94
CA TYR A 144 16.84 23.24 -23.64
C TYR A 144 16.09 22.11 -22.93
N ILE A 145 14.74 22.16 -22.94
CA ILE A 145 13.90 21.10 -22.35
C ILE A 145 14.16 19.76 -23.05
N ALA A 146 14.17 19.72 -24.39
CA ALA A 146 14.40 18.49 -25.14
C ALA A 146 15.79 17.88 -24.88
N ASN A 147 16.80 18.72 -24.64
CA ASN A 147 18.16 18.26 -24.31
C ASN A 147 18.27 17.72 -22.87
N GLU A 148 17.56 18.31 -21.92
CA GLU A 148 17.64 17.94 -20.50
C GLU A 148 16.67 16.79 -20.13
N LEU A 149 15.53 16.71 -20.80
CA LEU A 149 14.51 15.68 -20.63
C LEU A 149 14.46 14.83 -21.91
N PRO A 150 15.29 13.78 -22.04
CA PRO A 150 15.25 12.90 -23.19
C PRO A 150 13.87 12.23 -23.31
N ASP A 151 13.36 12.16 -24.53
CA ASP A 151 12.12 11.44 -24.84
C ASP A 151 12.25 9.98 -24.39
N ASP A 152 11.51 9.61 -23.34
CA ASP A 152 11.50 8.27 -22.77
C ASP A 152 10.62 7.34 -23.63
N GLU A 153 10.87 7.28 -24.95
CA GLU A 153 10.19 6.34 -25.86
C GLU A 153 10.53 4.87 -25.54
N ASN A 154 11.54 4.60 -24.70
CA ASN A 154 11.95 3.24 -24.32
C ASN A 154 11.22 2.69 -23.08
N ALA A 155 10.41 3.47 -22.36
CA ALA A 155 9.74 3.00 -21.14
C ALA A 155 8.58 2.01 -21.42
N THR A 156 8.08 1.92 -22.66
CA THR A 156 6.94 1.07 -23.01
C THR A 156 7.30 -0.33 -23.54
N GLU A 157 8.58 -0.64 -23.79
CA GLU A 157 8.98 -1.95 -24.37
C GLU A 157 9.33 -3.04 -23.32
N SER A 158 9.35 -2.75 -22.02
CA SER A 158 9.71 -3.75 -20.98
C SER A 158 8.53 -4.57 -20.40
N THR A 159 7.34 -4.53 -21.02
CA THR A 159 6.16 -5.30 -20.56
C THR A 159 5.51 -6.12 -21.69
N SER A 160 6.29 -6.81 -22.51
CA SER A 160 5.76 -7.85 -23.43
C SER A 160 6.69 -9.04 -23.55
#